data_AF-A0AAE3JHX5-F1
#
_entry.id   AF-A0AAE3JHX5-F1
#
_cell.length_a   1.000
_cell.length_b   1.000
_cell.length_c   1.000
_cell.angle_alpha   90.00
_cell.angle_beta   90.00
_cell.angle_gamma   90.00
#
_symmetry.space_group_name_H-M   'P 1'
#
loop_
_entity.id
_entity.type
_entity.pdbx_description
1 polymer ?
#
loop_
_entity_poly.entity_id
_entity_poly.type
_entity_poly.pdbx_seq_one_letter_code
_entity_poly.pdbx_strand_id
1 'polypeptide(L)'
;MEQGNYLFNKALAERERYLEIQKDLKNPQQTEVKEAIEEPKKSYNQLHTERILASLKSSSAPFLGQPAKNASITLVPQAIRSAETGRAFRGMNQIIAQIMTQEAGGKDYELITYEQAKRHGAGIKKGSVGINLTTFDVATKHQNVYRYYPKSSVYNQEKLPKLPEQNKNPEIIVECNETTPDKYLGKYLAATSLGARFETTKDTMEAFQKNLEEDLKRSYDEKCYTRIFELGNKASVICQNTMSEIGQQARDGEKIRQKVSESRSRYEPYNPVTGEKFVGLAAKKAQHVMGMSNSHDPRFLELSDILKAGLKLKEAVKEPLVISDNGKSRFFYNAKDVEGVPPIKIKTISLSQQRSKTDAELQL
;
A
#
# COMPACT_ATOMS: atom_id res chain seq x y z
N MET A 1 -71.18 67.18 8.37
CA MET A 1 -70.38 67.16 7.13
C MET A 1 -68.96 66.60 7.32
N GLU A 2 -68.41 66.52 8.54
CA GLU A 2 -67.00 66.10 8.75
C GLU A 2 -66.75 64.58 8.78
N GLN A 3 -67.73 63.75 9.16
CA GLN A 3 -67.54 62.29 9.19
C GLN A 3 -67.53 61.64 7.79
N GLY A 4 -68.19 62.25 6.80
CA GLY A 4 -68.18 61.77 5.41
C GLY A 4 -66.81 61.94 4.73
N ASN A 5 -66.12 63.05 5.02
CA ASN A 5 -64.78 63.31 4.50
C ASN A 5 -63.72 62.36 5.09
N TYR A 6 -63.86 61.95 6.35
CA TYR A 6 -62.92 61.00 6.96
C TYR A 6 -62.98 59.60 6.33
N LEU A 7 -64.20 59.08 6.11
CA LEU A 7 -64.39 57.78 5.49
C LEU A 7 -63.98 57.78 4.00
N PHE A 8 -64.24 58.88 3.29
CA PHE A 8 -63.81 59.03 1.90
C PHE A 8 -62.28 59.08 1.77
N ASN A 9 -61.60 59.84 2.63
CA ASN A 9 -60.14 59.93 2.62
C ASN A 9 -59.47 58.61 3.04
N LYS A 10 -60.06 57.86 3.97
CA LYS A 10 -59.56 56.53 4.36
C LYS A 10 -59.69 55.51 3.22
N ALA A 11 -60.82 55.52 2.50
CA ALA A 11 -61.03 54.66 1.34
C ALA A 11 -60.09 55.02 0.17
N LEU A 12 -59.77 56.31 -0.01
CA LEU A 12 -58.79 56.75 -1.01
C LEU A 12 -57.38 56.25 -0.68
N ALA A 13 -56.95 56.36 0.58
CA ALA A 13 -55.63 55.90 1.01
C ALA A 13 -55.47 54.38 0.93
N GLU A 14 -56.52 53.60 1.23
CA GLU A 14 -56.50 52.14 1.06
C GLU A 14 -56.47 51.74 -0.42
N ARG A 15 -57.18 52.47 -1.29
CA ARG A 15 -57.13 52.26 -2.76
C ARG A 15 -55.75 52.59 -3.33
N GLU A 16 -55.11 53.66 -2.87
CA GLU A 16 -53.76 54.02 -3.29
C GLU A 16 -52.74 52.96 -2.86
N ARG A 17 -52.81 52.45 -1.61
CA ARG A 17 -51.99 51.31 -1.18
C ARG A 17 -52.22 50.06 -2.01
N TYR A 18 -53.47 49.75 -2.37
CA TYR A 18 -53.79 48.60 -3.22
C TYR A 18 -53.22 48.75 -4.63
N LEU A 19 -53.24 49.97 -5.18
CA LEU A 19 -52.66 50.28 -6.49
C LEU A 19 -51.13 50.28 -6.47
N GLU A 20 -50.50 50.63 -5.34
CA GLU A 20 -49.05 50.56 -5.13
C GLU A 20 -48.58 49.10 -5.06
N ILE A 21 -49.30 48.26 -4.30
CA ILE A 21 -49.07 46.80 -4.26
C ILE A 21 -49.28 46.16 -5.64
N GLN A 22 -50.28 46.61 -6.41
CA GLN A 22 -50.49 46.14 -7.78
C GLN A 22 -49.45 46.64 -8.79
N LYS A 23 -48.83 47.81 -8.56
CA LYS A 23 -47.71 48.30 -9.37
C LYS A 23 -46.43 47.51 -9.08
N ASP A 24 -46.19 47.13 -7.83
CA ASP A 24 -45.07 46.24 -7.45
C ASP A 24 -45.26 44.81 -8.01
N LEU A 25 -46.51 44.34 -8.14
CA LEU A 25 -46.83 43.05 -8.76
C LEU A 25 -46.81 43.07 -10.30
N LYS A 26 -46.80 44.26 -10.95
CA LYS A 26 -46.86 44.42 -12.42
C LYS A 26 -45.57 44.98 -13.04
N ASN A 27 -44.49 45.07 -12.29
CA ASN A 27 -43.18 45.39 -12.84
C ASN A 27 -42.36 44.09 -12.95
N PRO A 28 -42.45 43.34 -14.07
CA PRO A 28 -41.43 42.38 -14.39
C PRO A 28 -40.21 43.20 -14.81
N GLN A 29 -39.45 43.73 -13.84
CA GLN A 29 -38.03 43.82 -14.08
C GLN A 29 -37.60 42.40 -14.38
N GLN A 30 -37.37 42.17 -15.68
CA GLN A 30 -36.45 41.18 -16.19
C GLN A 30 -35.13 41.39 -15.47
N THR A 31 -35.06 40.92 -14.23
CA THR A 31 -33.85 40.29 -13.77
C THR A 31 -33.76 39.10 -14.72
N GLU A 32 -32.85 39.16 -15.68
CA GLU A 32 -32.30 37.93 -16.24
C GLU A 32 -31.85 37.11 -15.04
N VAL A 33 -32.77 36.31 -14.50
CA VAL A 33 -32.41 35.05 -13.90
C VAL A 33 -31.83 34.32 -15.11
N LYS A 34 -30.53 34.54 -15.34
CA LYS A 34 -29.69 33.43 -15.73
C LYS A 34 -30.05 32.39 -14.69
N GLU A 35 -30.96 31.50 -15.05
CA GLU A 35 -31.00 30.19 -14.46
C GLU A 35 -29.56 29.73 -14.65
N ALA A 36 -28.74 29.99 -13.64
CA ALA A 36 -27.53 29.25 -13.45
C ALA A 36 -28.10 27.85 -13.37
N ILE A 37 -27.99 27.13 -14.48
CA ILE A 37 -28.12 25.69 -14.52
C ILE A 37 -27.10 25.29 -13.46
N GLU A 38 -27.59 25.12 -12.23
CA GLU A 38 -26.75 24.82 -11.09
C GLU A 38 -26.20 23.45 -11.45
N GLU A 39 -24.95 23.42 -11.91
CA GLU A 39 -24.35 22.19 -12.37
C GLU A 39 -24.59 21.15 -11.28
N PRO A 40 -25.18 19.99 -11.61
CA PRO A 40 -25.58 19.03 -10.60
C PRO A 40 -24.37 18.74 -9.72
N LYS A 41 -24.52 18.99 -8.41
CA LYS A 41 -23.42 18.91 -7.45
C LYS A 41 -22.72 17.56 -7.61
N LYS A 42 -21.45 17.61 -8.04
CA LYS A 42 -20.66 16.40 -8.31
C LYS A 42 -20.65 15.48 -7.09
N SER A 43 -20.87 14.19 -7.34
CA SER A 43 -20.75 13.18 -6.28
C SER A 43 -19.31 13.12 -5.78
N TYR A 44 -19.08 12.69 -4.53
CA TYR A 44 -17.72 12.51 -4.04
C TYR A 44 -16.93 11.47 -4.86
N ASN A 45 -17.60 10.46 -5.40
CA ASN A 45 -16.95 9.46 -6.25
C ASN A 45 -16.47 10.07 -7.57
N GLN A 46 -17.27 10.98 -8.13
CA GLN A 46 -16.88 11.77 -9.29
C GLN A 46 -15.67 12.65 -8.97
N LEU A 47 -15.71 13.39 -7.84
CA LEU A 47 -14.60 14.23 -7.40
C LEU A 47 -13.32 13.42 -7.12
N HIS A 48 -13.43 12.22 -6.56
CA HIS A 48 -12.28 11.33 -6.33
C HIS A 48 -11.70 10.80 -7.64
N THR A 49 -12.56 10.44 -8.60
CA THR A 49 -12.13 10.00 -9.94
C THR A 49 -11.39 11.14 -10.67
N GLU A 50 -11.95 12.35 -10.66
CA GLU A 50 -11.32 13.55 -11.22
C GLU A 50 -9.96 13.82 -10.56
N ARG A 51 -9.88 13.68 -9.23
CA ARG A 51 -8.63 13.90 -8.49
C ARG A 51 -7.56 12.87 -8.85
N ILE A 52 -7.92 11.59 -8.98
CA ILE A 52 -6.96 10.56 -9.42
C ILE A 52 -6.49 10.88 -10.84
N LEU A 53 -7.40 11.15 -11.78
CA LEU A 53 -7.07 11.52 -13.15
C LEU A 53 -6.15 12.75 -13.21
N ALA A 54 -6.41 13.78 -12.40
CA ALA A 54 -5.56 14.96 -12.29
C ALA A 54 -4.15 14.58 -11.78
N SER A 55 -4.06 13.74 -10.75
CA SER A 55 -2.78 13.29 -10.18
C SER A 55 -1.94 12.45 -11.15
N LEU A 56 -2.58 11.73 -12.06
CA LEU A 56 -1.90 11.01 -13.15
C LEU A 56 -1.30 11.99 -14.16
N LYS A 57 -2.06 13.02 -14.56
CA LYS A 57 -1.59 14.03 -15.53
C LYS A 57 -0.44 14.88 -15.01
N SER A 58 -0.46 15.24 -13.73
CA SER A 58 0.61 15.98 -13.08
C SER A 58 1.78 15.11 -12.61
N SER A 59 1.72 13.79 -12.85
CA SER A 59 2.70 12.81 -12.33
C SER A 59 2.93 12.93 -10.82
N SER A 60 1.91 13.36 -10.07
CA SER A 60 1.97 13.59 -8.62
C SER A 60 1.27 12.49 -7.82
N ALA A 61 0.71 11.49 -8.49
CA ALA A 61 0.12 10.33 -7.83
C ALA A 61 1.17 9.57 -7.00
N PRO A 62 0.83 9.10 -5.78
CA PRO A 62 1.81 8.57 -4.82
C PRO A 62 2.41 7.22 -5.24
N PHE A 63 1.80 6.56 -6.22
CA PHE A 63 2.24 5.29 -6.80
C PHE A 63 3.02 5.46 -8.12
N LEU A 64 3.32 6.70 -8.51
CA LEU A 64 4.21 7.04 -9.62
C LEU A 64 5.53 7.58 -9.05
N GLY A 65 6.64 7.15 -9.63
CA GLY A 65 7.98 7.54 -9.19
C GLY A 65 8.83 8.06 -10.34
N GLN A 66 9.93 8.73 -9.99
CA GLN A 66 10.93 9.13 -10.96
C GLN A 66 11.92 7.99 -11.20
N PRO A 67 12.29 7.69 -12.46
CA PRO A 67 13.26 6.65 -12.75
C PRO A 67 14.64 7.02 -12.21
N ALA A 68 15.29 6.07 -11.55
CA ALA A 68 16.71 6.17 -11.23
C ALA A 68 17.56 6.01 -12.50
N LYS A 69 18.87 6.26 -12.39
CA LYS A 69 19.83 6.21 -13.53
C LYS A 69 19.82 4.90 -14.33
N ASN A 70 19.36 3.80 -13.72
CA ASN A 70 19.26 2.45 -14.27
C ASN A 70 17.82 2.07 -14.71
N ALA A 71 16.93 3.05 -14.92
CA ALA A 71 15.53 2.84 -15.31
C ALA A 71 14.64 2.06 -14.30
N SER A 72 15.16 1.72 -13.12
CA SER A 72 14.35 1.21 -12.01
C SER A 72 13.67 2.35 -11.27
N ILE A 73 12.44 2.12 -10.84
CA ILE A 73 11.66 3.03 -10.00
C ILE A 73 11.53 2.40 -8.62
N THR A 74 11.89 3.15 -7.59
CA THR A 74 11.78 2.72 -6.19
C THR A 74 10.97 3.74 -5.40
N LEU A 75 9.93 3.26 -4.73
CA LEU A 75 9.07 4.05 -3.85
C LEU A 75 9.13 3.47 -2.43
N VAL A 76 9.03 4.34 -1.42
CA VAL A 76 8.88 3.94 0.00
C VAL A 76 7.55 4.50 0.51
N PRO A 77 6.42 3.91 0.11
CA PRO A 77 5.12 4.44 0.47
C PRO A 77 4.88 4.37 1.98
N GLN A 78 4.20 5.38 2.51
CA GLN A 78 3.80 5.45 3.92
C GLN A 78 2.28 5.34 4.02
N ALA A 79 1.81 4.62 5.04
CA ALA A 79 0.39 4.40 5.22
C ALA A 79 -0.29 5.61 5.88
N ILE A 80 -1.31 6.19 5.26
CA ILE A 80 -2.26 7.03 6.01
C ILE A 80 -3.11 6.15 6.93
N ARG A 81 -3.21 6.52 8.21
CA ARG A 81 -3.94 5.77 9.24
C ARG A 81 -4.84 6.65 10.10
N SER A 82 -5.79 6.04 10.78
CA SER A 82 -6.60 6.72 11.79
C SER A 82 -5.72 7.12 12.99
N ALA A 83 -5.78 8.39 13.40
CA ALA A 83 -5.10 8.88 14.60
C ALA A 83 -5.74 8.36 15.91
N GLU A 84 -6.95 7.82 15.85
CA GLU A 84 -7.62 7.20 16.99
C GLU A 84 -7.18 5.75 17.20
N THR A 85 -7.13 4.96 16.12
CA THR A 85 -6.95 3.50 16.22
C THR A 85 -5.61 2.99 15.71
N GLY A 86 -4.85 3.82 14.99
CA GLY A 86 -3.63 3.43 14.28
C GLY A 86 -3.87 2.50 13.08
N ARG A 87 -5.12 2.19 12.74
CA ARG A 87 -5.46 1.35 11.58
C ARG A 87 -5.30 2.14 10.28
N ALA A 88 -4.55 1.58 9.34
CA ALA A 88 -4.40 2.14 7.99
C ALA A 88 -5.73 2.12 7.23
N PHE A 89 -5.94 3.10 6.35
CA PHE A 89 -7.02 3.02 5.38
C PHE A 89 -6.74 1.90 4.36
N ARG A 90 -7.78 1.47 3.64
CA ARG A 90 -7.71 0.32 2.72
C ARG A 90 -8.22 0.68 1.34
N GLY A 91 -7.79 -0.09 0.34
CA GLY A 91 -8.19 0.08 -1.05
C GLY A 91 -7.97 1.50 -1.56
N MET A 92 -8.93 2.02 -2.33
CA MET A 92 -8.80 3.38 -2.87
C MET A 92 -8.82 4.47 -1.82
N ASN A 93 -9.44 4.26 -0.65
CA ASN A 93 -9.40 5.27 0.40
C ASN A 93 -7.98 5.52 0.90
N GLN A 94 -7.11 4.52 0.85
CA GLN A 94 -5.69 4.69 1.15
C GLN A 94 -5.00 5.62 0.14
N ILE A 95 -5.25 5.40 -1.15
CA ILE A 95 -4.65 6.17 -2.25
C ILE A 95 -5.20 7.60 -2.27
N ILE A 96 -6.52 7.76 -2.15
CA ILE A 96 -7.18 9.07 -2.11
C ILE A 96 -6.69 9.86 -0.90
N ALA A 97 -6.56 9.23 0.27
CA ALA A 97 -6.02 9.88 1.46
C ALA A 97 -4.57 10.35 1.24
N GLN A 98 -3.72 9.52 0.60
CA GLN A 98 -2.34 9.90 0.26
C GLN A 98 -2.32 11.13 -0.66
N ILE A 99 -3.09 11.10 -1.76
CA ILE A 99 -3.18 12.22 -2.71
C ILE A 99 -3.64 13.50 -2.00
N MET A 100 -4.77 13.45 -1.30
CA MET A 100 -5.36 14.64 -0.68
C MET A 100 -4.50 15.21 0.46
N THR A 101 -3.77 14.36 1.17
CA THR A 101 -2.82 14.81 2.19
C THR A 101 -1.64 15.54 1.57
N GLN A 102 -1.12 15.02 0.45
CA GLN A 102 -0.04 15.66 -0.31
C GLN A 102 -0.50 16.98 -0.92
N GLU A 103 -1.71 17.05 -1.49
CA GLU A 103 -2.32 18.29 -2.01
C GLU A 103 -2.47 19.37 -0.92
N ALA A 104 -2.79 18.95 0.31
CA ALA A 104 -2.90 19.87 1.45
C ALA A 104 -1.53 20.36 1.98
N GLY A 105 -0.41 19.95 1.38
CA GLY A 105 0.94 20.24 1.85
C GLY A 105 1.26 19.56 3.19
N GLY A 106 0.42 18.62 3.63
CA GLY A 106 0.56 17.92 4.90
C GLY A 106 1.64 16.84 4.83
N LYS A 107 2.44 16.75 5.89
CA LYS A 107 3.34 15.60 6.15
C LYS A 107 2.73 14.58 7.12
N ASP A 108 1.45 14.77 7.47
CA ASP A 108 0.76 13.94 8.43
C ASP A 108 0.34 12.62 7.80
N TYR A 109 0.76 11.52 8.42
CA TYR A 109 0.27 10.17 8.05
C TYR A 109 -0.92 9.73 8.90
N GLU A 110 -1.48 10.64 9.71
CA GLU A 110 -2.53 10.34 10.68
C GLU A 110 -3.71 11.28 10.48
N LEU A 111 -4.90 10.70 10.30
CA LEU A 111 -6.14 11.41 10.06
C LEU A 111 -7.17 11.10 11.16
N ILE A 112 -7.98 12.09 11.52
CA ILE A 112 -9.03 11.95 12.54
C ILE A 112 -10.30 12.67 12.12
N THR A 113 -11.47 12.13 12.46
CA THR A 113 -12.74 12.87 12.30
C THR A 113 -12.96 13.84 13.46
N TYR A 114 -13.85 14.80 13.27
CA TYR A 114 -14.24 15.72 14.35
C TYR A 114 -14.78 14.97 15.58
N GLU A 115 -15.69 14.01 15.36
CA GLU A 115 -16.28 13.22 16.45
C GLU A 115 -15.23 12.40 17.20
N GLN A 116 -14.27 11.81 16.48
CA GLN A 116 -13.16 11.08 17.10
C GLN A 116 -12.31 11.99 18.00
N ALA A 117 -11.91 13.18 17.52
CA ALA A 117 -11.16 14.13 18.32
C ALA A 117 -11.95 14.57 19.57
N LYS A 118 -13.24 14.86 19.39
CA LYS A 118 -14.15 15.29 20.46
C LYS A 118 -14.30 14.23 21.56
N ARG A 119 -14.41 12.94 21.20
CA ARG A 119 -14.46 11.84 22.18
C ARG A 119 -13.25 11.80 23.11
N HIS A 120 -12.11 12.29 22.65
CA HIS A 120 -10.89 12.39 23.43
C HIS A 120 -10.68 13.78 24.09
N GLY A 121 -11.68 14.66 24.06
CA GLY A 121 -11.56 16.01 24.63
C GLY A 121 -10.58 16.92 23.88
N ALA A 122 -10.24 16.55 22.66
CA ALA A 122 -9.51 17.35 21.68
C ALA A 122 -10.50 17.99 20.69
N GLY A 123 -10.02 18.88 19.82
CA GLY A 123 -10.86 19.41 18.76
C GLY A 123 -10.07 19.86 17.55
N ILE A 124 -10.79 20.24 16.49
CA ILE A 124 -10.19 20.65 15.23
C ILE A 124 -10.01 22.17 15.23
N LYS A 125 -8.80 22.64 14.88
CA LYS A 125 -8.49 24.06 14.73
C LYS A 125 -9.42 24.68 13.69
N LYS A 126 -9.98 25.87 13.99
CA LYS A 126 -10.87 26.59 13.08
C LYS A 126 -10.17 26.87 11.75
N GLY A 127 -10.86 26.68 10.63
CA GLY A 127 -10.32 26.90 9.28
C GLY A 127 -9.48 25.74 8.74
N SER A 128 -9.29 24.65 9.49
CA SER A 128 -8.54 23.49 9.00
C SER A 128 -9.19 22.87 7.77
N VAL A 129 -8.37 22.57 6.77
CA VAL A 129 -8.80 21.88 5.54
C VAL A 129 -9.07 20.41 5.88
N GLY A 130 -10.26 19.95 5.53
CA GLY A 130 -10.67 18.57 5.75
C GLY A 130 -10.61 17.75 4.46
N ILE A 131 -10.39 16.46 4.60
CA ILE A 131 -10.31 15.47 3.54
C ILE A 131 -11.57 14.60 3.62
N ASN A 132 -12.34 14.54 2.54
CA ASN A 132 -13.53 13.70 2.48
C ASN A 132 -13.17 12.33 1.89
N LEU A 133 -13.30 11.29 2.70
CA LEU A 133 -13.18 9.90 2.27
C LEU A 133 -14.57 9.27 2.28
N THR A 134 -14.80 8.33 1.38
CA THR A 134 -16.12 7.73 1.21
C THR A 134 -16.05 6.23 1.34
N THR A 135 -17.08 5.66 1.95
CA THR A 135 -17.27 4.21 1.99
C THR A 135 -18.51 3.90 1.18
N PHE A 136 -18.39 2.92 0.28
CA PHE A 136 -19.52 2.39 -0.44
C PHE A 136 -19.92 1.06 0.20
N ASP A 137 -21.12 1.00 0.74
CA ASP A 137 -21.71 -0.25 1.20
C ASP A 137 -22.42 -0.92 0.03
N VAL A 138 -21.91 -2.08 -0.39
CA VAL A 138 -22.45 -2.84 -1.51
C VAL A 138 -23.83 -3.42 -1.20
N ALA A 139 -24.07 -3.81 0.06
CA ALA A 139 -25.32 -4.45 0.46
C ALA A 139 -26.47 -3.44 0.52
N THR A 140 -26.20 -2.26 1.08
CA THR A 140 -27.21 -1.20 1.21
C THR A 140 -27.21 -0.22 0.03
N LYS A 141 -26.23 -0.32 -0.88
CA LYS A 141 -25.95 0.64 -1.96
C LYS A 141 -25.82 2.09 -1.47
N HIS A 142 -25.60 2.29 -0.17
CA HIS A 142 -25.46 3.59 0.45
C HIS A 142 -24.00 4.02 0.49
N GLN A 143 -23.79 5.30 0.21
CA GLN A 143 -22.50 5.94 0.33
C GLN A 143 -22.46 6.77 1.61
N ASN A 144 -21.49 6.47 2.46
CA ASN A 144 -21.18 7.32 3.62
C ASN A 144 -19.97 8.18 3.29
N VAL A 145 -20.03 9.44 3.72
CA VAL A 145 -18.95 10.42 3.57
C VAL A 145 -18.43 10.75 4.95
N TYR A 146 -17.14 10.56 5.16
CA TYR A 146 -16.47 10.92 6.39
C TYR A 146 -15.47 12.04 6.11
N ARG A 147 -15.62 13.13 6.86
CA ARG A 147 -14.66 14.24 6.82
C ARG A 147 -13.58 14.03 7.87
N TYR A 148 -12.36 13.84 7.38
CA TYR A 148 -11.16 13.68 8.17
C TYR A 148 -10.34 14.96 8.19
N TYR A 149 -9.50 15.11 9.21
CA TYR A 149 -8.55 16.18 9.35
C TYR A 149 -7.17 15.60 9.67
N PRO A 150 -6.09 16.20 9.14
CA PRO A 150 -4.74 15.87 9.55
C PRO A 150 -4.56 16.01 11.06
N LYS A 151 -3.77 15.14 11.69
CA LYS A 151 -3.53 15.22 13.14
C LYS A 151 -2.94 16.57 13.58
N SER A 152 -2.10 17.20 12.75
CA SER A 152 -1.58 18.55 12.99
C SER A 152 -2.68 19.62 13.10
N SER A 153 -3.85 19.38 12.53
CA SER A 153 -5.03 20.25 12.61
C SER A 153 -5.80 20.11 13.92
N VAL A 154 -5.40 19.20 14.82
CA VAL A 154 -6.02 19.00 16.13
C VAL A 154 -5.33 19.91 17.15
N TYR A 155 -6.11 20.56 18.03
CA TYR A 155 -5.62 21.18 19.26
C TYR A 155 -5.82 20.21 20.44
N ASN A 156 -4.99 20.32 21.47
CA ASN A 156 -4.90 19.36 22.58
C ASN A 156 -4.56 17.94 22.11
N GLN A 157 -3.55 17.80 21.25
CA GLN A 157 -3.13 16.52 20.65
C GLN A 157 -2.64 15.51 21.70
N GLU A 158 -2.15 15.98 22.83
CA GLU A 158 -1.72 15.17 23.97
C GLU A 158 -2.83 14.30 24.56
N LYS A 159 -4.10 14.65 24.32
CA LYS A 159 -5.25 13.85 24.73
C LYS A 159 -5.60 12.71 23.77
N LEU A 160 -5.03 12.71 22.56
CA LEU A 160 -5.23 11.62 21.61
C LEU A 160 -4.46 10.37 22.05
N PRO A 161 -4.91 9.17 21.65
CA PRO A 161 -4.18 7.94 21.91
C PRO A 161 -2.73 8.00 21.39
N LYS A 162 -1.78 7.54 22.22
CA LYS A 162 -0.38 7.37 21.80
C LYS A 162 -0.29 6.10 20.94
N LEU A 163 -0.16 6.29 19.64
CA LEU A 163 -0.02 5.20 18.68
C LEU A 163 1.45 4.79 18.55
N PRO A 164 1.72 3.49 18.33
CA PRO A 164 3.07 3.04 17.98
C PRO A 164 3.51 3.70 16.66
N GLU A 165 4.82 3.90 16.50
CA GLU A 165 5.36 4.36 15.21
C GLU A 165 4.92 3.44 14.06
N GLN A 166 4.80 4.01 12.88
CA GLN A 166 4.47 3.20 11.70
C GLN A 166 5.62 2.22 11.42
N ASN A 167 5.24 0.98 11.11
CA ASN A 167 6.20 -0.02 10.67
C ASN A 167 6.93 0.50 9.42
N LYS A 168 8.26 0.52 9.49
CA LYS A 168 9.14 0.81 8.35
C LYS A 168 10.03 -0.40 8.16
N ASN A 169 9.80 -1.13 7.09
CA ASN A 169 10.55 -2.32 6.73
C ASN A 169 11.14 -2.17 5.32
N PRO A 170 12.02 -1.19 5.08
CA PRO A 170 12.59 -0.94 3.74
C PRO A 170 13.42 -2.12 3.22
N GLU A 171 13.83 -3.04 4.09
CA GLU A 171 14.47 -4.31 3.73
C GLU A 171 13.54 -5.24 2.94
N ILE A 172 12.22 -5.14 3.16
CA ILE A 172 11.23 -5.85 2.37
C ILE A 172 11.07 -5.10 1.05
N ILE A 173 11.17 -5.85 -0.06
CA ILE A 173 10.98 -5.35 -1.41
C ILE A 173 9.73 -6.05 -1.96
N VAL A 174 8.81 -5.25 -2.49
CA VAL A 174 7.66 -5.69 -3.26
C VAL A 174 7.92 -5.31 -4.71
N GLU A 175 8.33 -6.30 -5.51
CA GLU A 175 8.60 -6.12 -6.94
C GLU A 175 7.28 -6.18 -7.74
N CYS A 176 7.07 -5.23 -8.63
CA CYS A 176 5.89 -5.14 -9.51
C CYS A 176 6.32 -5.00 -10.97
N ASN A 177 5.91 -6.00 -11.77
CA ASN A 177 6.13 -6.05 -13.22
C ASN A 177 4.78 -6.14 -13.96
N GLU A 178 3.68 -5.90 -13.25
CA GLU A 178 2.32 -6.00 -13.76
C GLU A 178 1.79 -4.64 -14.18
N THR A 179 1.24 -4.56 -15.39
CA THR A 179 0.71 -3.32 -15.97
C THR A 179 -0.80 -3.16 -15.76
N THR A 180 -1.48 -4.18 -15.21
CA THR A 180 -2.93 -4.10 -14.97
C THR A 180 -3.20 -3.26 -13.71
N PRO A 181 -4.17 -2.32 -13.75
CA PRO A 181 -4.37 -1.37 -12.65
C PRO A 181 -4.59 -2.00 -11.28
N ASP A 182 -5.36 -3.10 -11.22
CA ASP A 182 -5.66 -3.82 -9.98
C ASP A 182 -4.42 -4.45 -9.36
N LYS A 183 -3.57 -5.09 -10.18
CA LYS A 183 -2.33 -5.75 -9.72
C LYS A 183 -1.27 -4.75 -9.29
N TYR A 184 -1.04 -3.72 -10.09
CA TYR A 184 -0.07 -2.69 -9.76
C TYR A 184 -0.46 -1.97 -8.46
N LEU A 185 -1.69 -1.48 -8.36
CA LEU A 185 -2.18 -0.83 -7.15
C LEU A 185 -2.22 -1.79 -5.96
N GLY A 186 -2.57 -3.06 -6.16
CA GLY A 186 -2.59 -4.06 -5.10
C GLY A 186 -1.20 -4.29 -4.48
N LYS A 187 -0.16 -4.42 -5.31
CA LYS A 187 1.22 -4.54 -4.86
C LYS A 187 1.73 -3.25 -4.20
N TYR A 188 1.38 -2.09 -4.75
CA TYR A 188 1.68 -0.80 -4.13
C TYR A 188 1.03 -0.66 -2.73
N LEU A 189 -0.23 -1.09 -2.58
CA LEU A 189 -0.94 -1.10 -1.29
C LEU A 189 -0.33 -2.11 -0.30
N ALA A 190 0.17 -3.25 -0.78
CA ALA A 190 0.90 -4.20 0.06
C ALA A 190 2.21 -3.58 0.58
N ALA A 191 2.99 -2.93 -0.30
CA ALA A 191 4.20 -2.23 0.09
C ALA A 191 3.90 -1.13 1.13
N THR A 192 2.83 -0.36 0.90
CA THR A 192 2.36 0.67 1.83
C THR A 192 2.03 0.09 3.21
N SER A 193 1.32 -1.04 3.25
CA SER A 193 0.88 -1.66 4.50
C SER A 193 2.03 -2.31 5.28
N LEU A 194 3.04 -2.83 4.57
CA LEU A 194 4.24 -3.43 5.17
C LEU A 194 5.32 -2.40 5.56
N GLY A 195 5.17 -1.14 5.10
CA GLY A 195 6.24 -0.14 5.16
C GLY A 195 7.46 -0.54 4.33
N ALA A 196 7.24 -1.29 3.26
CA ALA A 196 8.25 -1.89 2.40
C ALA A 196 8.64 -0.98 1.24
N ARG A 197 9.74 -1.30 0.55
CA ARG A 197 10.06 -0.73 -0.75
C ARG A 197 9.16 -1.32 -1.81
N PHE A 198 8.61 -0.47 -2.67
CA PHE A 198 7.96 -0.86 -3.91
C PHE A 198 8.93 -0.61 -5.06
N GLU A 199 9.21 -1.65 -5.85
CA GLU A 199 10.15 -1.59 -6.97
C GLU A 199 9.47 -1.99 -8.27
N THR A 200 9.64 -1.18 -9.32
CA THR A 200 9.10 -1.43 -10.67
C THR A 200 10.04 -0.87 -11.73
N THR A 201 9.71 -1.05 -13.00
CA THR A 201 10.43 -0.46 -14.14
C THR A 201 9.68 0.73 -14.72
N LYS A 202 10.41 1.63 -15.39
CA LYS A 202 9.81 2.75 -16.13
C LYS A 202 8.71 2.28 -17.08
N ASP A 203 9.00 1.28 -17.90
CA ASP A 203 8.05 0.76 -18.91
C ASP A 203 6.78 0.18 -18.26
N THR A 204 6.93 -0.54 -17.14
CA THR A 204 5.79 -1.09 -16.40
C THR A 204 4.91 0.03 -15.85
N MET A 205 5.53 1.06 -15.24
CA MET A 205 4.81 2.20 -14.67
C MET A 205 4.08 3.01 -15.76
N GLU A 206 4.73 3.29 -16.89
CA GLU A 206 4.12 4.06 -17.99
C GLU A 206 2.94 3.30 -18.62
N ALA A 207 3.09 1.99 -18.84
CA ALA A 207 1.99 1.15 -19.32
C ALA A 207 0.83 1.08 -18.32
N PHE A 208 1.13 0.92 -17.02
CA PHE A 208 0.13 0.98 -15.96
C PHE A 208 -0.60 2.34 -15.94
N GLN A 209 0.14 3.45 -16.00
CA GLN A 209 -0.42 4.79 -15.96
C GLN A 209 -1.42 4.99 -17.10
N LYS A 210 -1.05 4.59 -18.33
CA LYS A 210 -1.93 4.64 -19.49
C LYS A 210 -3.19 3.78 -19.29
N ASN A 211 -3.02 2.52 -18.86
CA ASN A 211 -4.15 1.61 -18.63
C ASN A 211 -5.12 2.13 -17.57
N LEU A 212 -4.60 2.72 -16.48
CA LEU A 212 -5.44 3.30 -15.43
C LEU A 212 -6.16 4.55 -15.93
N GLU A 213 -5.47 5.43 -16.66
CA GLU A 213 -6.09 6.63 -17.22
C GLU A 213 -7.22 6.28 -18.19
N GLU A 214 -7.02 5.29 -19.08
CA GLU A 214 -8.03 4.82 -20.02
C GLU A 214 -9.24 4.20 -19.30
N ASP A 215 -9.03 3.34 -18.30
CA ASP A 215 -10.13 2.72 -17.53
C ASP A 215 -10.96 3.78 -16.80
N LEU A 216 -10.30 4.75 -16.16
CA LEU A 216 -10.98 5.80 -15.41
C LEU A 216 -11.69 6.82 -16.31
N LYS A 217 -11.10 7.20 -17.45
CA LYS A 217 -11.76 8.09 -18.43
C LYS A 217 -13.01 7.43 -19.01
N ARG A 218 -12.91 6.18 -19.46
CA ARG A 218 -14.07 5.43 -19.96
C ARG A 218 -15.19 5.39 -18.93
N SER A 219 -14.88 5.01 -17.68
CA SER A 219 -15.90 4.97 -16.63
C SER A 219 -16.44 6.35 -16.25
N TYR A 220 -15.63 7.40 -16.37
CA TYR A 220 -16.09 8.77 -16.17
C TYR A 220 -17.08 9.20 -17.26
N ASP A 221 -16.80 8.91 -18.52
CA ASP A 221 -17.67 9.21 -19.67
C ASP A 221 -18.98 8.42 -19.61
N GLU A 222 -18.92 7.17 -19.13
CA GLU A 222 -20.08 6.31 -18.86
C GLU A 222 -20.85 6.70 -17.58
N LYS A 223 -20.42 7.73 -16.85
CA LYS A 223 -20.97 8.17 -15.54
C LYS A 223 -20.94 7.07 -14.45
N CYS A 224 -20.05 6.09 -14.59
CA CYS A 224 -19.82 5.00 -13.64
C CYS A 224 -18.74 5.37 -12.62
N TYR A 225 -19.04 6.34 -11.74
CA TYR A 225 -18.05 6.85 -10.79
C TYR A 225 -17.69 5.88 -9.65
N THR A 226 -18.45 4.80 -9.47
CA THR A 226 -18.13 3.73 -8.50
C THR A 226 -16.96 2.85 -8.92
N ARG A 227 -16.51 2.96 -10.19
CA ARG A 227 -15.42 2.15 -10.75
C ARG A 227 -14.15 2.17 -9.89
N ILE A 228 -13.78 3.34 -9.34
CA ILE A 228 -12.59 3.45 -8.48
C ILE A 228 -12.69 2.50 -7.28
N PHE A 229 -13.87 2.32 -6.66
CA PHE A 229 -14.02 1.43 -5.51
C PHE A 229 -13.98 -0.05 -5.90
N GLU A 230 -14.51 -0.40 -7.07
CA GLU A 230 -14.35 -1.76 -7.62
C GLU A 230 -12.87 -2.09 -7.84
N LEU A 231 -12.11 -1.16 -8.43
CA LEU A 231 -10.67 -1.28 -8.60
C LEU A 231 -9.97 -1.41 -7.24
N GLY A 232 -10.36 -0.58 -6.26
CA GLY A 232 -9.85 -0.64 -4.89
C GLY A 232 -10.11 -1.97 -4.19
N ASN A 233 -11.27 -2.59 -4.43
CA ASN A 233 -11.61 -3.89 -3.87
C ASN A 233 -10.74 -5.00 -4.49
N LYS A 234 -10.58 -5.01 -5.81
CA LYS A 234 -9.69 -5.95 -6.51
C LYS A 234 -8.24 -5.79 -6.05
N ALA A 235 -7.75 -4.56 -5.98
CA ALA A 235 -6.41 -4.24 -5.48
C ALA A 235 -6.25 -4.66 -4.00
N SER A 236 -7.29 -4.55 -3.18
CA SER A 236 -7.25 -4.98 -1.77
C SER A 236 -7.10 -6.50 -1.63
N VAL A 237 -7.75 -7.29 -2.49
CA VAL A 237 -7.56 -8.76 -2.52
C VAL A 237 -6.12 -9.10 -2.87
N ILE A 238 -5.57 -8.44 -3.91
CA ILE A 238 -4.18 -8.65 -4.33
C ILE A 238 -3.20 -8.23 -3.22
N CYS A 239 -3.46 -7.11 -2.55
CA CYS A 239 -2.70 -6.65 -1.40
C CYS A 239 -2.63 -7.71 -0.29
N GLN A 240 -3.77 -8.30 0.08
CA GLN A 240 -3.83 -9.36 1.09
C GLN A 240 -3.03 -10.60 0.67
N ASN A 241 -3.18 -11.03 -0.58
CA ASN A 241 -2.45 -12.18 -1.12
C ASN A 241 -0.94 -11.94 -1.11
N THR A 242 -0.49 -10.78 -1.60
CA THR A 242 0.94 -10.41 -1.60
C THR A 242 1.51 -10.35 -0.18
N MET A 243 0.80 -9.77 0.79
CA MET A 243 1.24 -9.77 2.18
C MET A 243 1.32 -11.19 2.77
N SER A 244 0.37 -12.06 2.44
CA SER A 244 0.35 -13.46 2.88
C SER A 244 1.54 -14.24 2.31
N GLU A 245 1.82 -14.08 1.02
CA GLU A 245 2.97 -14.69 0.34
C GLU A 245 4.30 -14.26 0.97
N ILE A 246 4.48 -12.96 1.20
CA ILE A 246 5.69 -12.43 1.86
C ILE A 246 5.84 -13.00 3.27
N GLY A 247 4.74 -13.04 4.04
CA GLY A 247 4.72 -13.62 5.38
C GLY A 247 5.06 -15.11 5.37
N GLN A 248 4.55 -15.86 4.39
CA GLN A 248 4.84 -17.28 4.25
C GLN A 248 6.30 -17.53 3.87
N GLN A 249 6.84 -16.78 2.92
CA GLN A 249 8.26 -16.84 2.55
C GLN A 249 9.18 -16.54 3.74
N ALA A 250 8.82 -15.57 4.58
CA ALA A 250 9.58 -15.25 5.80
C ALA A 250 9.59 -16.44 6.79
N ARG A 251 8.43 -17.05 7.03
CA ARG A 251 8.30 -18.22 7.91
C ARG A 251 9.05 -19.44 7.38
N ASP A 252 8.97 -19.70 6.08
CA ASP A 252 9.66 -20.85 5.48
C ASP A 252 11.18 -20.64 5.49
N GLY A 253 11.63 -19.41 5.25
CA GLY A 253 13.03 -19.04 5.44
C GLY A 253 13.53 -19.24 6.89
N GLU A 254 12.70 -18.93 7.88
CA GLU A 254 13.03 -19.14 9.30
C GLU A 254 13.08 -20.63 9.67
N LYS A 255 12.14 -21.45 9.19
CA LYS A 255 12.18 -22.90 9.37
C LYS A 255 13.42 -23.52 8.74
N ILE A 256 13.83 -23.06 7.56
CA ILE A 256 15.08 -23.49 6.93
C ILE A 256 16.28 -23.07 7.80
N ARG A 257 16.31 -21.83 8.31
CA ARG A 257 17.39 -21.36 9.20
C ARG A 257 17.47 -22.18 10.49
N GLN A 258 16.34 -22.49 11.13
CA GLN A 258 16.28 -23.31 12.34
C GLN A 258 16.79 -24.73 12.08
N LYS A 259 16.32 -25.37 11.00
CA LYS A 259 16.83 -26.69 10.58
C LYS A 259 18.33 -26.65 10.28
N VAL A 260 18.84 -25.59 9.64
CA VAL A 260 20.28 -25.40 9.38
C VAL A 260 21.06 -25.16 10.69
N SER A 261 20.51 -24.45 11.68
CA SER A 261 21.15 -24.29 12.99
C SER A 261 21.17 -25.58 13.81
N GLU A 262 20.12 -26.40 13.73
CA GLU A 262 20.05 -27.69 14.42
C GLU A 262 20.96 -28.74 13.77
N SER A 263 21.14 -28.68 12.44
CA SER A 263 22.06 -29.56 11.69
C SER A 263 23.53 -29.13 11.76
N ARG A 264 23.82 -27.85 12.03
CA ARG A 264 25.19 -27.35 12.33
C ARG A 264 25.83 -27.98 13.58
N SER A 265 25.03 -28.59 14.46
CA SER A 265 25.51 -29.18 15.71
C SER A 265 26.10 -30.59 15.57
N ARG A 266 25.99 -31.26 14.41
CA ARG A 266 26.31 -32.71 14.33
C ARG A 266 27.42 -33.15 13.40
N TYR A 267 27.87 -32.35 12.42
CA TYR A 267 28.90 -32.80 11.48
C TYR A 267 29.90 -31.72 11.08
N GLU A 268 31.19 -32.02 11.27
CA GLU A 268 32.30 -31.17 10.82
C GLU A 268 32.64 -31.47 9.34
N PRO A 269 32.73 -30.46 8.46
CA PRO A 269 33.03 -30.67 7.04
C PRO A 269 34.55 -30.85 6.82
N TYR A 270 34.96 -31.90 6.09
CA TYR A 270 36.36 -32.21 5.77
C TYR A 270 36.63 -32.23 4.25
N ASN A 271 37.84 -31.85 3.84
CA ASN A 271 38.37 -31.91 2.49
C ASN A 271 38.51 -33.38 2.05
N PRO A 272 37.81 -33.81 1.00
CA PRO A 272 37.75 -35.22 0.61
C PRO A 272 39.03 -35.74 -0.05
N VAL A 273 39.98 -34.88 -0.42
CA VAL A 273 41.24 -35.26 -1.08
C VAL A 273 42.40 -35.24 -0.09
N THR A 274 42.45 -34.26 0.80
CA THR A 274 43.54 -34.09 1.77
C THR A 274 43.19 -34.60 3.17
N GLY A 275 41.91 -34.87 3.45
CA GLY A 275 41.43 -35.21 4.79
C GLY A 275 41.39 -34.02 5.75
N GLU A 276 41.78 -32.83 5.30
CA GLU A 276 41.88 -31.64 6.16
C GLU A 276 40.52 -31.02 6.43
N LYS A 277 40.29 -30.54 7.64
CA LYS A 277 39.05 -29.84 8.00
C LYS A 277 38.85 -28.62 7.09
N PHE A 278 37.67 -28.49 6.48
CA PHE A 278 37.35 -27.25 5.78
C PHE A 278 37.26 -26.11 6.81
N VAL A 279 37.88 -24.98 6.47
CA VAL A 279 37.84 -23.76 7.28
C VAL A 279 37.21 -22.59 6.52
N GLY A 280 36.72 -21.59 7.24
CA GLY A 280 36.21 -20.35 6.66
C GLY A 280 35.01 -20.53 5.72
N LEU A 281 35.09 -19.96 4.52
CA LEU A 281 33.97 -19.90 3.56
C LEU A 281 33.67 -21.27 2.93
N ALA A 282 34.68 -22.12 2.75
CA ALA A 282 34.53 -23.46 2.20
C ALA A 282 33.72 -24.37 3.12
N ALA A 283 33.96 -24.29 4.43
CA ALA A 283 33.19 -25.01 5.45
C ALA A 283 31.70 -24.62 5.43
N LYS A 284 31.41 -23.33 5.30
CA LYS A 284 30.04 -22.79 5.24
C LYS A 284 29.27 -23.27 4.01
N LYS A 285 29.94 -23.35 2.85
CA LYS A 285 29.35 -23.86 1.61
C LYS A 285 29.06 -25.35 1.69
N ALA A 286 30.01 -26.15 2.16
CA ALA A 286 29.84 -27.59 2.34
C ALA A 286 28.67 -27.91 3.29
N GLN A 287 28.62 -27.26 4.47
CA GLN A 287 27.52 -27.42 5.41
C GLN A 287 26.15 -27.00 4.85
N HIS A 288 26.11 -25.96 4.02
CA HIS A 288 24.86 -25.50 3.40
C HIS A 288 24.29 -26.55 2.44
N VAL A 289 25.14 -27.16 1.61
CA VAL A 289 24.70 -28.19 0.67
C VAL A 289 24.29 -29.48 1.42
N MET A 290 25.06 -29.90 2.42
CA MET A 290 24.71 -31.06 3.27
C MET A 290 23.36 -30.87 3.99
N GLY A 291 23.11 -29.67 4.50
CA GLY A 291 21.85 -29.35 5.19
C GLY A 291 20.64 -29.33 4.25
N MET A 292 20.82 -29.07 2.96
CA MET A 292 19.74 -29.09 1.96
C MET A 292 19.45 -30.49 1.42
N SER A 293 20.46 -31.37 1.34
CA SER A 293 20.32 -32.72 0.77
C SER A 293 19.95 -33.80 1.79
N ASN A 294 19.98 -33.50 3.10
CA ASN A 294 19.89 -34.52 4.15
C ASN A 294 20.95 -35.64 3.98
N SER A 295 22.03 -35.34 3.25
CA SER A 295 23.10 -36.29 2.94
C SER A 295 24.00 -36.47 4.15
N HIS A 296 24.30 -37.73 4.45
CA HIS A 296 25.22 -38.11 5.52
C HIS A 296 26.67 -38.21 5.01
N ASP A 297 26.92 -38.03 3.71
CA ASP A 297 28.25 -38.08 3.12
C ASP A 297 28.64 -36.72 2.49
N PRO A 298 29.54 -35.94 3.14
CA PRO A 298 30.00 -34.63 2.63
C PRO A 298 30.83 -34.72 1.35
N ARG A 299 31.22 -35.93 0.92
CA ARG A 299 32.23 -36.13 -0.14
C ARG A 299 31.64 -36.12 -1.56
N PHE A 300 30.34 -36.42 -1.70
CA PHE A 300 29.69 -36.64 -2.99
C PHE A 300 28.31 -35.98 -3.04
N LEU A 301 28.11 -35.07 -4.01
CA LEU A 301 26.84 -34.36 -4.21
C LEU A 301 26.17 -34.84 -5.49
N GLU A 302 24.88 -35.17 -5.42
CA GLU A 302 24.10 -35.55 -6.59
C GLU A 302 23.89 -34.33 -7.50
N LEU A 303 23.95 -34.54 -8.83
CA LEU A 303 23.69 -33.49 -9.82
C LEU A 303 22.34 -32.81 -9.62
N SER A 304 21.31 -33.58 -9.27
CA SER A 304 19.97 -33.08 -8.96
C SER A 304 19.96 -32.07 -7.82
N ASP A 305 20.82 -32.25 -6.82
CA ASP A 305 20.88 -31.37 -5.65
C ASP A 305 21.67 -30.11 -5.96
N ILE A 306 22.74 -30.21 -6.74
CA ILE A 306 23.51 -29.06 -7.26
C ILE A 306 22.60 -28.15 -8.09
N LEU A 307 21.80 -28.73 -8.98
CA LEU A 307 20.86 -27.99 -9.83
C LEU A 307 19.71 -27.35 -9.02
N LYS A 308 19.14 -28.07 -8.04
CA LYS A 308 18.11 -27.52 -7.14
C LYS A 308 18.62 -26.33 -6.32
N ALA A 309 19.91 -26.33 -5.96
CA ALA A 309 20.56 -25.25 -5.24
C ALA A 309 20.94 -24.05 -6.13
N GLY A 310 20.67 -24.10 -7.44
CA GLY A 310 21.02 -23.05 -8.40
C GLY A 310 22.53 -22.92 -8.65
N LEU A 311 23.28 -23.99 -8.40
CA LEU A 311 24.72 -24.06 -8.61
C LEU A 311 25.03 -24.69 -9.98
N LYS A 312 26.24 -24.47 -10.49
CA LYS A 312 26.74 -25.01 -11.75
C LYS A 312 27.99 -25.85 -11.51
N LEU A 313 28.35 -26.70 -12.44
CA LEU A 313 29.65 -27.39 -12.44
C LEU A 313 30.67 -26.57 -13.22
N LYS A 314 31.94 -26.70 -12.85
CA LYS A 314 33.07 -26.14 -13.61
C LYS A 314 33.13 -26.77 -15.01
N GLU A 315 33.42 -25.97 -16.03
CA GLU A 315 33.55 -26.45 -17.42
C GLU A 315 34.61 -27.55 -17.60
N ALA A 316 35.60 -27.61 -16.71
CA ALA A 316 36.67 -28.61 -16.75
C ALA A 316 36.25 -30.02 -16.26
N VAL A 317 35.03 -30.18 -15.74
CA VAL A 317 34.58 -31.42 -15.09
C VAL A 317 33.87 -32.29 -16.13
N LYS A 318 34.55 -33.33 -16.60
CA LYS A 318 34.09 -34.16 -17.73
C LYS A 318 33.53 -35.53 -17.33
N GLU A 319 33.80 -36.02 -16.12
CA GLU A 319 33.43 -37.39 -15.73
C GLU A 319 32.74 -37.43 -14.36
N PRO A 320 31.46 -37.86 -14.29
CA PRO A 320 30.78 -38.10 -13.03
C PRO A 320 31.24 -39.42 -12.40
N LEU A 321 31.21 -39.49 -11.07
CA LEU A 321 31.27 -40.78 -10.41
C LEU A 321 29.89 -41.45 -10.54
N VAL A 322 29.82 -42.58 -11.24
CA VAL A 322 28.59 -43.34 -11.45
C VAL A 322 28.48 -44.43 -10.41
N ILE A 323 27.46 -44.36 -9.55
CA ILE A 323 27.12 -45.43 -8.61
C ILE A 323 25.76 -45.98 -9.03
N SER A 324 25.70 -47.28 -9.31
CA SER A 324 24.45 -47.99 -9.54
C SER A 324 23.99 -48.62 -8.22
N ASP A 325 22.86 -48.15 -7.73
CA ASP A 325 22.18 -48.72 -6.57
C ASP A 325 20.73 -49.06 -6.96
N ASN A 326 20.30 -50.29 -6.69
CA ASN A 326 18.97 -50.81 -7.03
C ASN A 326 18.54 -50.58 -8.49
N GLY A 327 19.46 -50.75 -9.45
CA GLY A 327 19.18 -50.60 -10.89
C GLY A 327 19.02 -49.16 -11.38
N LYS A 328 19.30 -48.16 -10.53
CA LYS A 328 19.33 -46.73 -10.91
C LYS A 328 20.75 -46.19 -10.81
N SER A 329 21.27 -45.66 -11.90
CA SER A 329 22.55 -44.96 -11.93
C SER A 329 22.38 -43.55 -11.37
N ARG A 330 23.19 -43.21 -10.37
CA ARG A 330 23.27 -41.87 -9.77
C ARG A 330 24.62 -41.25 -10.08
N PHE A 331 24.62 -39.96 -10.38
CA PHE A 331 25.80 -39.20 -10.79
C PHE A 331 26.24 -38.26 -9.68
N PHE A 332 27.43 -38.48 -9.17
CA PHE A 332 28.00 -37.68 -8.08
C PHE A 332 29.16 -36.82 -8.56
N TYR A 333 29.23 -35.62 -8.01
CA TYR A 333 30.27 -34.63 -8.29
C TYR A 333 30.93 -34.18 -6.98
N ASN A 334 32.22 -33.82 -7.05
CA ASN A 334 32.96 -33.31 -5.91
C ASN A 334 32.55 -31.86 -5.62
N ALA A 335 32.47 -31.47 -4.35
CA ALA A 335 32.13 -30.10 -3.98
C ALA A 335 33.10 -29.03 -4.54
N LYS A 336 34.37 -29.39 -4.79
CA LYS A 336 35.37 -28.50 -5.41
C LYS A 336 35.11 -28.20 -6.90
N ASP A 337 34.27 -29.01 -7.52
CA ASP A 337 33.92 -28.99 -8.93
C ASP A 337 32.63 -28.19 -9.19
N VAL A 338 32.04 -27.63 -8.14
CA VAL A 338 30.83 -26.80 -8.17
C VAL A 338 31.20 -25.31 -8.16
N GLU A 339 30.68 -24.57 -9.14
CA GLU A 339 30.77 -23.13 -9.31
C GLU A 339 29.40 -22.46 -9.18
N GLY A 340 29.44 -21.14 -8.98
CA GLY A 340 28.26 -20.36 -8.66
C GLY A 340 28.24 -19.99 -7.18
N VAL A 341 28.07 -18.70 -6.93
CA VAL A 341 27.65 -18.17 -5.64
C VAL A 341 26.18 -17.87 -5.83
N PRO A 342 25.24 -18.51 -5.13
CA PRO A 342 23.89 -17.97 -5.10
C PRO A 342 24.04 -16.56 -4.53
N PRO A 343 23.55 -15.51 -5.22
CA PRO A 343 23.61 -14.17 -4.65
C PRO A 343 22.91 -14.25 -3.30
N ILE A 344 23.68 -14.13 -2.22
CA ILE A 344 23.10 -13.96 -0.91
C ILE A 344 22.56 -12.53 -0.93
N LYS A 345 21.32 -12.34 -1.39
CA LYS A 345 20.53 -11.18 -0.96
C LYS A 345 20.31 -11.40 0.53
N ILE A 346 21.26 -10.90 1.32
CA ILE A 346 21.17 -10.89 2.77
C ILE A 346 19.99 -9.98 3.12
N LYS A 347 18.79 -10.53 3.27
CA LYS A 347 17.79 -9.92 4.15
C LYS A 347 18.22 -10.26 5.58
N THR A 348 19.00 -9.36 6.17
CA THR A 348 19.18 -9.31 7.62
C THR A 348 17.87 -8.82 8.20
N ILE A 349 16.93 -9.73 8.44
CA ILE A 349 15.87 -9.44 9.41
C ILE A 349 16.56 -9.56 10.78
N SER A 350 16.98 -8.43 11.30
CA SER A 350 17.46 -8.32 12.68
C SER A 350 16.28 -8.60 13.61
N LEU A 351 16.32 -9.75 14.26
CA LEU A 351 15.34 -10.24 15.25
C LEU A 351 15.62 -9.71 16.67
N SER A 352 16.22 -8.52 16.83
CA SER A 352 16.63 -8.01 18.14
C SER A 352 15.59 -7.17 18.89
N GLN A 353 14.28 -7.36 18.68
CA GLN A 353 13.25 -6.65 19.46
C GLN A 353 12.13 -7.50 20.07
N GLN A 354 12.20 -8.84 20.01
CA GLN A 354 11.19 -9.70 20.66
C GLN A 354 11.68 -10.53 21.84
N ARG A 355 12.94 -10.38 22.29
CA ARG A 355 13.45 -11.09 23.49
C ARG A 355 13.49 -10.27 24.79
N SER A 356 13.15 -8.98 24.80
CA SER A 356 13.21 -8.18 26.03
C SER A 356 11.89 -8.06 26.80
N LYS A 357 10.88 -8.90 26.52
CA LYS A 357 9.61 -8.91 27.29
C LYS A 357 9.33 -10.20 28.06
N THR A 358 10.00 -11.30 27.76
CA THR A 358 9.80 -12.56 28.49
C THR A 358 10.75 -12.77 29.68
N ASP A 359 11.85 -12.02 29.77
CA ASP A 359 12.79 -12.14 30.89
C ASP A 359 12.53 -11.13 32.03
N ALA A 360 11.64 -10.16 31.83
CA ALA A 360 11.26 -9.17 32.84
C ALA A 360 9.99 -9.54 33.64
N GLU A 361 9.25 -10.57 33.24
CA GLU A 361 8.08 -11.09 33.98
C GLU A 361 8.38 -12.38 34.77
N LEU A 362 9.65 -12.79 34.84
CA LEU A 362 10.13 -13.90 35.68
C LEU A 362 11.10 -13.45 36.80
N GLN A 363 11.23 -12.14 37.02
CA GLN A 363 12.02 -11.57 38.13
C GLN A 363 11.32 -10.40 38.85
N LEU A 364 9.98 -10.40 38.94
CA LEU A 364 9.22 -9.51 39.83
C LEU A 364 8.03 -10.23 40.46
#